data_AF-A0A3B9FKQ9-F1
#
_entry.id   AF-A0A3B9FKQ9-F1
#
_cell.length_a   1.000
_cell.length_b   1.000
_cell.length_c   1.000
_cell.angle_alpha   90.00
_cell.angle_beta   90.00
_cell.angle_gamma   90.00
#
_symmetry.space_group_name_H-M   'P 1'
#
loop_
_entity.id
_entity.type
_entity.pdbx_description
1 polymer ?
#
loop_
_entity_poly.entity_id
_entity_poly.type
_entity_poly.pdbx_seq_one_letter_code
_entity_poly.pdbx_strand_id
1 'polypeptide(L)'
;MCFLLASFALVVPLLAKDETQVLKPVSFFGQIRPLFQANCNGCHQPAKSKGDYVMTDFASLLKGGDSGEPAVVPGKPAESSLLALVTPDEKGEYEMPKGKNTKPLHETEINLLRRWIEEGAKDDSPANSGSLYSMENPPEYVMPPVV
;
A
#
# COMPACT_ATOMS: atom_id res chain seq x y z
N MET A 1 -7.29 -6.37 77.08
CA MET A 1 -6.25 -6.71 76.08
C MET A 1 -6.67 -6.17 74.72
N CYS A 2 -5.79 -5.37 74.11
CA CYS A 2 -6.00 -4.63 72.86
C CYS A 2 -5.56 -5.51 71.68
N PHE A 3 -6.43 -5.74 70.68
CA PHE A 3 -6.02 -6.30 69.39
C PHE A 3 -6.28 -5.25 68.31
N LEU A 4 -5.25 -4.44 68.06
CA LEU A 4 -5.17 -3.58 66.88
C LEU A 4 -4.90 -4.47 65.66
N LEU A 5 -5.91 -4.62 64.79
CA LEU A 5 -5.75 -5.23 63.48
C LEU A 5 -5.10 -4.20 62.54
N ALA A 6 -3.81 -4.39 62.26
CA ALA A 6 -3.09 -3.63 61.25
C ALA A 6 -3.45 -4.18 59.85
N SER A 7 -4.30 -3.46 59.13
CA SER A 7 -4.57 -3.73 57.70
C SER A 7 -3.36 -3.34 56.87
N PHE A 8 -2.64 -4.34 56.36
CA PHE A 8 -1.54 -4.15 55.42
C PHE A 8 -2.13 -3.89 54.03
N ALA A 9 -2.16 -2.62 53.60
CA ALA A 9 -2.54 -2.27 52.24
C ALA A 9 -1.48 -2.78 51.26
N LEU A 10 -1.83 -3.81 50.49
CA LEU A 10 -0.99 -4.37 49.43
C LEU A 10 -0.96 -3.36 48.27
N VAL A 11 0.06 -2.52 48.22
CA VAL A 11 0.32 -1.67 47.05
C VAL A 11 0.89 -2.57 45.96
N VAL A 12 0.03 -2.99 45.02
CA VAL A 12 0.45 -3.75 43.83
C VAL A 12 1.15 -2.76 42.90
N PRO A 13 2.45 -2.94 42.58
CA PRO A 13 3.11 -2.08 41.62
C PRO A 13 2.53 -2.40 40.24
N LEU A 14 1.83 -1.43 39.67
CA LEU A 14 1.38 -1.46 38.28
C LEU A 14 2.63 -1.43 37.39
N LEU A 15 3.03 -2.60 36.92
CA LEU A 15 4.15 -2.79 36.01
C LEU A 15 3.71 -2.23 34.66
N ALA A 16 4.00 -0.95 34.43
CA ALA A 16 3.81 -0.30 33.14
C ALA A 16 4.70 -1.02 32.12
N LYS A 17 4.08 -1.86 31.28
CA LYS A 17 4.70 -2.37 30.08
C LYS A 17 4.91 -1.18 29.14
N ASP A 18 6.14 -0.70 29.09
CA ASP A 18 6.61 0.15 28.00
C ASP A 18 6.67 -0.71 26.73
N GLU A 19 5.51 -0.90 26.10
CA GLU A 19 5.41 -1.43 24.76
C GLU A 19 5.57 -0.25 23.80
N THR A 20 6.81 0.20 23.63
CA THR A 20 7.18 0.95 22.43
C THR A 20 6.96 0.02 21.24
N GLN A 21 5.75 0.03 20.68
CA GLN A 21 5.36 -0.76 19.51
C GLN A 21 6.23 -0.31 18.33
N VAL A 22 7.30 -1.05 18.06
CA VAL A 22 8.12 -0.86 16.86
C VAL A 22 7.20 -1.13 15.67
N LEU A 23 6.74 -0.06 15.02
CA LEU A 23 5.86 -0.17 13.87
C LEU A 23 6.60 -0.95 12.78
N LYS A 24 6.06 -2.13 12.41
CA LYS A 24 6.61 -2.94 11.32
C LYS A 24 6.62 -2.12 10.03
N PRO A 25 7.65 -2.26 9.17
CA PRO A 25 7.68 -1.63 7.86
C PRO A 25 6.44 -1.99 7.03
N VAL A 26 6.04 -1.08 6.15
CA VAL A 26 4.92 -1.29 5.23
C VAL A 26 5.34 -2.27 4.14
N SER A 27 4.60 -3.36 4.02
CA SER A 27 4.83 -4.39 3.00
C SER A 27 4.24 -3.97 1.67
N PHE A 28 5.06 -3.94 0.62
CA PHE A 28 4.55 -3.71 -0.72
C PHE A 28 3.66 -4.87 -1.15
N PHE A 29 4.16 -6.10 -1.05
CA PHE A 29 3.46 -7.30 -1.50
C PHE A 29 2.15 -7.55 -0.73
N GLY A 30 2.18 -7.35 0.59
CA GLY A 30 1.06 -7.64 1.48
C GLY A 30 0.04 -6.53 1.64
N GLN A 31 0.43 -5.25 1.45
CA GLN A 31 -0.45 -4.12 1.76
C GLN A 31 -0.64 -3.16 0.58
N ILE A 32 0.43 -2.79 -0.12
CA ILE A 32 0.37 -1.78 -1.19
C ILE A 32 -0.14 -2.39 -2.51
N ARG A 33 0.36 -3.58 -2.88
CA ARG A 33 -0.02 -4.26 -4.12
C ARG A 33 -1.53 -4.58 -4.18
N PRO A 34 -2.18 -5.10 -3.12
CA PRO A 34 -3.63 -5.29 -3.12
C PRO A 34 -4.42 -3.97 -3.29
N LEU A 35 -3.93 -2.87 -2.71
CA LEU A 35 -4.53 -1.55 -2.87
C LEU A 35 -4.48 -1.11 -4.34
N PHE A 36 -3.35 -1.27 -5.03
CA PHE A 36 -3.25 -0.98 -6.47
C PHE A 36 -4.10 -1.92 -7.33
N GLN A 37 -4.18 -3.20 -6.96
CA GLN A 37 -5.04 -4.17 -7.65
C GLN A 37 -6.51 -3.79 -7.58
N ALA A 38 -6.97 -3.33 -6.41
CA ALA A 38 -8.36 -2.93 -6.19
C ALA A 38 -8.72 -1.61 -6.89
N ASN A 39 -7.82 -0.62 -6.86
CA ASN A 39 -8.17 0.76 -7.20
C ASN A 39 -7.55 1.29 -8.51
N CYS A 40 -6.47 0.68 -9.02
CA CYS A 40 -5.65 1.27 -10.09
C CYS A 40 -5.53 0.36 -11.31
N ASN A 41 -5.29 -0.93 -11.10
CA ASN A 41 -4.93 -1.86 -12.17
C ASN A 41 -6.05 -2.08 -13.20
N GLY A 42 -7.29 -1.68 -12.93
CA GLY A 42 -8.37 -1.73 -13.94
C GLY A 42 -8.12 -0.83 -15.16
N CYS A 43 -7.30 0.23 -15.01
CA CYS A 43 -6.97 1.18 -16.09
C CYS A 43 -5.48 1.46 -16.27
N HIS A 44 -4.60 0.93 -15.40
CA HIS A 44 -3.15 1.11 -15.45
C HIS A 44 -2.43 -0.24 -15.54
N GLN A 45 -2.71 -0.98 -16.61
CA GLN A 45 -2.20 -2.33 -16.87
C GLN A 45 -1.81 -2.50 -18.34
N PRO A 46 -1.01 -3.52 -18.72
CA PRO A 46 -0.46 -3.62 -20.07
C PRO A 46 -1.50 -3.60 -21.21
N ALA A 47 -2.66 -4.24 -21.03
CA ALA A 47 -3.73 -4.25 -22.02
C ALA A 47 -4.61 -2.98 -21.99
N LYS A 48 -4.44 -2.10 -21.00
CA LYS A 48 -5.14 -0.81 -20.88
C LYS A 48 -4.29 0.13 -20.01
N SER A 49 -3.42 0.90 -20.65
CA SER A 49 -2.45 1.80 -20.02
C SER A 49 -2.90 3.27 -20.15
N LYS A 50 -3.89 3.69 -19.35
CA LYS A 50 -4.33 5.10 -19.37
C LYS A 50 -3.18 6.01 -18.90
N GLY A 51 -2.93 7.10 -19.63
CA GLY A 51 -1.79 7.99 -19.39
C GLY A 51 -0.43 7.31 -19.56
N ASP A 52 -0.36 6.28 -20.42
CA ASP A 52 0.81 5.42 -20.64
C ASP A 52 1.46 4.88 -19.35
N TYR A 53 0.65 4.71 -18.30
CA TYR A 53 1.11 4.29 -16.99
C TYR A 53 0.68 2.85 -16.68
N VAL A 54 1.65 2.00 -16.37
CA VAL A 54 1.48 0.58 -16.03
C VAL A 54 1.98 0.33 -14.62
N MET A 55 1.10 -0.15 -13.74
CA MET A 55 1.38 -0.35 -12.31
C MET A 55 1.59 -1.83 -11.92
N THR A 56 1.50 -2.75 -12.89
CA THR A 56 1.61 -4.20 -12.64
C THR A 56 3.05 -4.70 -12.57
N ASP A 57 4.01 -3.87 -12.97
CA ASP A 57 5.45 -4.08 -12.84
C ASP A 57 6.02 -3.02 -11.89
N PHE A 58 6.93 -3.41 -11.00
CA PHE A 58 7.43 -2.54 -9.94
C PHE A 58 8.25 -1.37 -10.50
N ALA A 59 9.12 -1.63 -11.48
CA ALA A 59 9.94 -0.56 -12.07
C ALA A 59 9.06 0.46 -12.82
N SER A 60 8.07 -0.03 -13.56
CA SER A 60 7.10 0.80 -14.29
C SER A 60 6.20 1.61 -13.36
N LEU A 61 5.77 1.00 -12.25
CA LEU A 61 5.02 1.67 -11.17
C LEU A 61 5.79 2.88 -10.62
N LEU A 62 7.10 2.75 -10.39
CA LEU A 62 7.90 3.86 -9.86
C LEU A 62 8.07 4.97 -10.89
N LYS A 63 8.30 4.59 -12.16
CA LYS A 63 8.61 5.51 -13.26
C LYS A 63 7.47 6.49 -13.58
N GLY A 64 6.21 6.07 -13.50
CA GLY A 64 5.10 6.89 -13.98
C GLY A 64 4.83 6.73 -15.47
N GLY A 65 3.93 7.58 -16.00
CA GLY A 65 3.41 7.50 -17.36
C GLY A 65 3.89 8.63 -18.27
N ASP A 66 2.98 9.12 -19.11
CA ASP A 66 3.22 10.19 -20.10
C ASP A 66 3.39 11.59 -19.49
N SER A 67 3.17 11.77 -18.18
CA SER A 67 3.38 13.04 -17.47
C SER A 67 4.84 13.49 -17.44
N GLY A 68 5.79 12.57 -17.65
CA GLY A 68 7.24 12.84 -17.55
C GLY A 68 7.78 12.92 -16.13
N GLU A 69 6.91 12.97 -15.12
CA GLU A 69 7.27 12.99 -13.69
C GLU A 69 7.19 11.58 -13.09
N PRO A 70 8.12 11.20 -12.19
CA PRO A 70 8.02 9.95 -11.46
C PRO A 70 6.69 9.83 -10.71
N ALA A 71 6.04 8.67 -10.82
CA ALA A 71 4.87 8.38 -10.00
C ALA A 71 5.26 8.23 -8.52
N VAL A 72 6.36 7.54 -8.26
CA VAL A 72 6.89 7.32 -6.92
C VAL A 72 8.36 7.65 -6.88
N VAL A 73 8.74 8.55 -5.98
CA VAL A 73 10.14 8.88 -5.67
C VAL A 73 10.47 8.29 -4.30
N PRO A 74 11.26 7.20 -4.22
CA PRO A 74 11.64 6.55 -2.97
C PRO A 74 12.17 7.54 -1.92
N GLY A 75 11.59 7.51 -0.73
CA GLY A 75 11.95 8.39 0.39
C GLY A 75 11.39 9.81 0.29
N LYS A 76 10.66 10.15 -0.79
CA LYS A 76 10.22 11.51 -1.07
C LYS A 76 8.74 11.58 -1.47
N PRO A 77 7.82 11.46 -0.49
CA PRO A 77 6.38 11.52 -0.76
C PRO A 77 5.94 12.82 -1.42
N ALA A 78 6.53 13.95 -1.03
CA ALA A 78 6.17 15.26 -1.59
C ALA A 78 6.60 15.43 -3.06
N GLU A 79 7.60 14.68 -3.52
CA GLU A 79 8.04 14.67 -4.93
C GLU A 79 7.36 13.54 -5.73
N SER A 80 6.46 12.76 -5.11
CA SER A 80 5.78 11.62 -5.75
C SER A 80 4.41 12.03 -6.31
N SER A 81 4.30 12.09 -7.64
CA SER A 81 3.06 12.53 -8.30
C SER A 81 1.85 11.62 -8.00
N LEU A 82 2.08 10.33 -7.69
CA LEU A 82 1.04 9.40 -7.28
C LEU A 82 0.22 9.94 -6.10
N LEU A 83 0.89 10.45 -5.06
CA LEU A 83 0.21 10.96 -3.87
C LEU A 83 -0.57 12.24 -4.17
N ALA A 84 -0.03 13.12 -5.02
CA ALA A 84 -0.73 14.33 -5.44
C ALA A 84 -2.04 14.00 -6.18
N LEU A 85 -2.04 12.96 -7.01
CA LEU A 85 -3.21 12.57 -7.80
C LEU A 85 -4.27 11.80 -6.98
N VAL A 86 -3.86 11.00 -5.99
CA VAL A 86 -4.80 10.19 -5.18
C VAL A 86 -5.32 10.90 -3.94
N THR A 87 -4.71 12.02 -3.54
CA THR A 87 -5.14 12.78 -2.35
C THR A 87 -6.20 13.80 -2.74
N PRO A 88 -7.40 13.77 -2.14
CA PRO A 88 -8.40 14.81 -2.35
C PRO A 88 -7.91 16.18 -1.86
N ASP A 89 -8.33 17.24 -2.53
CA ASP A 89 -8.06 18.62 -2.11
C ASP A 89 -8.96 19.07 -0.94
N GLU A 90 -8.84 20.32 -0.51
CA GLU A 90 -9.63 20.89 0.60
C GLU A 90 -11.14 20.89 0.33
N LYS A 91 -11.57 20.81 -0.94
CA LYS A 91 -12.98 20.72 -1.35
C LYS A 91 -13.45 19.28 -1.49
N GLY A 92 -12.55 18.31 -1.31
CA GLY A 92 -12.79 16.88 -1.51
C GLY A 92 -12.79 16.46 -2.99
N GLU A 93 -12.29 17.32 -3.89
CA GLU A 93 -12.09 16.96 -5.30
C GLU A 93 -10.82 16.11 -5.44
N TYR A 94 -10.83 15.13 -6.35
CA TYR A 94 -9.72 14.18 -6.52
C TYR A 94 -9.51 13.85 -8.00
N GLU A 95 -8.26 13.61 -8.39
CA GLU A 95 -7.91 13.30 -9.78
C GLU A 95 -7.92 11.80 -10.06
N MET A 96 -7.48 10.98 -9.10
CA MET A 96 -7.46 9.53 -9.22
C MET A 96 -8.08 8.86 -7.98
N PRO A 97 -8.80 7.74 -8.15
CA PRO A 97 -9.04 7.00 -9.40
C PRO A 97 -10.17 7.59 -10.27
N LYS A 98 -9.99 7.62 -11.61
CA LYS A 98 -11.03 8.08 -12.57
C LYS A 98 -12.00 6.97 -12.95
N GLY A 99 -13.30 7.27 -12.98
CA GLY A 99 -14.35 6.34 -13.43
C GLY A 99 -15.75 6.82 -13.06
N LYS A 100 -16.79 6.25 -13.69
CA LYS A 100 -18.18 6.68 -13.46
C LYS A 100 -18.75 6.33 -12.08
N ASN A 101 -18.06 5.54 -11.26
CA ASN A 101 -18.49 5.14 -9.91
C ASN A 101 -17.27 4.91 -8.99
N THR A 102 -16.19 5.64 -9.22
CA THR A 102 -15.03 5.56 -8.32
C THR A 102 -15.23 6.48 -7.12
N LYS A 103 -14.54 6.15 -6.03
CA LYS A 103 -14.44 6.98 -4.84
C LYS A 103 -12.96 7.31 -4.63
N PRO A 104 -12.65 8.43 -3.98
CA PRO A 104 -11.28 8.67 -3.54
C PRO A 104 -10.83 7.55 -2.60
N LEU A 105 -9.52 7.33 -2.52
CA LEU A 105 -8.95 6.44 -1.51
C LEU A 105 -9.30 6.97 -0.12
N HIS A 106 -9.46 6.05 0.83
CA HIS A 106 -9.64 6.43 2.23
C HIS A 106 -8.34 7.04 2.77
N GLU A 107 -8.44 7.92 3.76
CA GLU A 107 -7.28 8.59 4.36
C GLU A 107 -6.23 7.58 4.87
N THR A 108 -6.69 6.46 5.43
CA THR A 108 -5.81 5.37 5.88
C THR A 108 -5.02 4.72 4.75
N GLU A 109 -5.61 4.60 3.56
CA GLU A 109 -4.95 4.06 2.37
C GLU A 109 -3.92 5.04 1.81
N ILE A 110 -4.26 6.34 1.80
CA ILE A 110 -3.34 7.42 1.40
C ILE A 110 -2.15 7.48 2.37
N ASN A 111 -2.39 7.38 3.67
CA ASN A 111 -1.34 7.36 4.70
C ASN A 111 -0.47 6.11 4.60
N LEU A 112 -1.06 4.96 4.23
CA LEU A 112 -0.31 3.73 3.97
C LEU A 112 0.63 3.90 2.77
N LEU A 113 0.15 4.47 1.66
CA LEU A 113 0.97 4.79 0.50
C LEU A 113 2.08 5.78 0.86
N ARG A 114 1.74 6.86 1.56
CA ARG A 114 2.71 7.87 2.00
C ARG A 114 3.83 7.25 2.80
N ARG A 115 3.48 6.46 3.83
CA ARG A 115 4.45 5.79 4.69
C ARG A 115 5.33 4.81 3.92
N TRP A 116 4.76 4.02 3.02
CA TRP A 116 5.57 3.13 2.17
C TRP A 116 6.59 3.90 1.32
N ILE A 117 6.20 5.04 0.76
CA ILE A 117 7.12 5.92 0.02
C ILE A 117 8.20 6.49 0.95
N GLU A 118 7.84 6.97 2.14
CA GLU A 118 8.80 7.45 3.17
C GLU A 118 9.83 6.39 3.55
N GLU A 119 9.40 5.14 3.67
CA GLU A 119 10.26 3.99 4.00
C GLU A 119 11.14 3.53 2.82
N GLY A 120 11.08 4.24 1.70
CA GLY A 120 11.92 4.04 0.52
C GLY A 120 11.27 3.21 -0.58
N ALA A 121 9.94 3.07 -0.57
CA ALA A 121 9.15 2.37 -1.59
C ALA A 121 9.81 1.05 -2.01
N LYS A 122 9.99 0.13 -1.04
CA LYS A 122 10.70 -1.14 -1.28
C LYS A 122 9.72 -2.22 -1.74
N ASP A 123 10.17 -3.06 -2.66
CA ASP A 123 9.49 -4.29 -3.04
C ASP A 123 9.96 -5.44 -2.14
N ASP A 124 9.07 -5.98 -1.31
CA ASP A 124 9.30 -7.15 -0.47
C ASP A 124 8.62 -8.42 -1.04
N SER A 125 8.24 -8.38 -2.32
CA SER A 125 7.65 -9.51 -3.03
C SER A 125 8.58 -10.72 -3.03
N PRO A 126 8.08 -11.94 -2.76
CA PRO A 126 8.87 -13.16 -2.88
C PRO A 126 9.46 -13.31 -4.28
N ALA A 127 10.68 -13.83 -4.41
CA ALA A 127 11.40 -13.94 -5.69
C ALA A 127 10.64 -14.70 -6.80
N ASN A 128 9.68 -15.56 -6.42
CA ASN A 128 8.84 -16.36 -7.32
C ASN A 128 7.44 -15.76 -7.56
N SER A 129 7.20 -14.50 -7.18
CA SER A 129 5.88 -13.88 -7.26
C SER A 129 5.63 -13.05 -8.53
N GLY A 130 6.58 -13.05 -9.47
CA GLY A 130 6.44 -12.49 -10.81
C GLY A 130 5.54 -13.33 -11.74
N SER A 131 5.23 -12.81 -12.92
CA SER A 131 4.50 -13.56 -13.94
C SER A 131 5.33 -14.76 -14.40
N LEU A 132 4.81 -15.98 -14.19
CA LEU A 132 5.39 -17.21 -14.74
C LEU A 132 5.14 -17.34 -16.24
N TYR A 133 4.27 -16.50 -16.79
CA TYR A 133 3.83 -16.56 -18.17
C TYR A 133 4.28 -15.32 -18.94
N SER A 134 4.77 -15.52 -20.15
CA SER A 134 5.11 -14.46 -21.10
C SER A 134 4.56 -14.82 -22.49
N MET A 135 4.76 -13.94 -23.47
CA MET A 135 4.42 -14.28 -24.87
C MET A 135 5.29 -15.44 -25.38
N GLU A 136 6.53 -15.52 -24.90
CA GLU A 136 7.49 -16.59 -25.19
C GLU A 136 7.30 -17.83 -24.30
N ASN A 137 6.54 -17.72 -23.20
CA ASN A 137 6.18 -18.81 -22.30
C ASN A 137 4.67 -18.75 -21.95
N PRO A 138 3.77 -19.04 -22.90
CA PRO A 138 2.34 -18.97 -22.66
C PRO A 138 1.89 -20.07 -21.68
N PRO A 139 0.80 -19.86 -20.92
CA PRO A 139 0.27 -20.90 -20.05
C PRO A 139 -0.17 -22.13 -20.87
N GLU A 140 0.32 -23.30 -20.49
CA GLU A 140 -0.16 -24.57 -21.04
C GLU A 140 -1.46 -24.98 -20.33
N TYR A 141 -2.58 -24.89 -21.04
CA TYR A 141 -3.87 -25.37 -20.56
C TYR A 141 -3.95 -26.88 -20.71
N VAL A 142 -3.55 -27.61 -19.67
CA VAL A 142 -3.59 -29.08 -19.66
C VAL A 142 -4.99 -29.67 -19.40
N MET A 143 -5.96 -28.84 -19.02
CA MET A 143 -7.34 -29.26 -18.78
C MET A 143 -8.31 -28.26 -19.42
N PRO A 144 -9.46 -28.75 -19.95
CA PRO A 144 -10.52 -27.86 -20.41
C PRO A 144 -11.05 -27.00 -19.25
N PRO A 145 -11.54 -25.77 -19.52
CA PRO A 145 -12.14 -24.92 -18.50
C PRO A 145 -13.28 -25.67 -17.78
N VAL A 146 -13.29 -25.62 -16.45
CA VAL A 146 -14.42 -26.11 -15.67
C VAL A 146 -15.56 -25.12 -15.87
N VAL A 147 -16.60 -25.57 -16.57
CA VAL A 147 -17.86 -24.83 -16.78
C VAL A 147 -18.82 -25.12 -15.64
#